data_AF-A0A5M6J0K9-F1
#
_entry.id   AF-A0A5M6J0K9-F1
#
_cell.length_a   1.000
_cell.length_b   1.000
_cell.length_c   1.000
_cell.angle_alpha   90.00
_cell.angle_beta   90.00
_cell.angle_gamma   90.00
#
_symmetry.space_group_name_H-M   'P 1'
#
loop_
_entity.id
_entity.type
_entity.pdbx_description
1 polymer ?
#
loop_
_entity_poly.entity_id
_entity_poly.type
_entity_poly.pdbx_seq_one_letter_code
_entity_poly.pdbx_strand_id
1 'polypeptide(L)'
;MDAPPPGQTGGPAKGAPTALGIGLRVGVELVSAMVVSVVIGWWLDRWLGTRPILLAVFVLLGGAAGVANVWRLIGPGRQPPGGT
;
A
#
# COMPACT_ATOMS: atom_id res chain seq x y z
N MET A 1 12.38 47.50 22.90
CA MET A 1 11.05 46.86 23.02
C MET A 1 10.79 46.23 21.68
N ASP A 2 11.35 45.04 21.47
CA ASP A 2 11.19 44.29 20.23
C ASP A 2 9.91 43.47 20.33
N ALA A 3 8.94 43.80 19.49
CA ALA A 3 7.71 43.03 19.40
C ALA A 3 8.07 41.62 18.88
N PRO A 4 7.50 40.55 19.45
CA PRO A 4 7.66 39.22 18.89
C PRO A 4 7.06 39.18 17.47
N PRO A 5 7.71 38.48 16.52
CA PRO A 5 7.25 38.42 15.14
C PRO A 5 5.83 37.82 15.07
N PRO A 6 4.91 38.42 14.29
CA PRO A 6 3.55 37.95 14.19
C PRO A 6 3.51 36.61 13.46
N GLY A 7 2.93 35.62 14.15
CA GLY A 7 2.20 34.51 13.56
C GLY A 7 2.91 33.74 12.46
N GLN A 8 3.63 32.69 12.85
CA GLN A 8 3.69 31.47 12.04
C GLN A 8 2.26 30.95 11.86
N THR A 9 1.54 31.49 10.87
CA THR A 9 0.28 30.94 10.40
C THR A 9 0.61 29.61 9.72
N GLY A 10 0.60 28.55 10.53
CA GLY A 10 0.60 27.18 10.07
C GLY A 10 -0.61 26.95 9.18
N GLY A 11 -0.44 27.19 7.87
CA GLY A 11 -1.28 26.57 6.85
C GLY A 11 -1.26 25.05 7.06
N PRO A 12 -2.33 24.33 6.66
CA PRO A 12 -2.47 22.90 6.93
C PRO A 12 -1.16 22.21 6.63
N ALA A 13 -0.56 21.58 7.65
CA ALA A 13 0.77 21.01 7.59
C ALA A 13 0.88 20.15 6.33
N LYS A 14 1.58 20.67 5.31
CA LYS A 14 1.91 19.96 4.07
C LYS A 14 2.78 18.76 4.46
N GLY A 15 2.16 17.62 4.77
CA GLY A 15 2.92 16.41 5.09
C GLY A 15 2.19 15.35 5.90
N ALA A 16 1.08 15.64 6.58
CA ALA A 16 0.35 14.62 7.31
C ALA A 16 -0.52 13.77 6.36
N PRO A 17 -0.33 12.43 6.29
CA PRO A 17 -1.19 11.58 5.49
C PRO A 17 -2.62 11.65 6.04
N THR A 18 -3.57 12.06 5.19
CA THR A 18 -4.99 12.07 5.55
C THR A 18 -5.55 10.66 5.51
N ALA A 19 -6.60 10.38 6.29
CA ALA A 19 -7.28 9.08 6.27
C ALA A 19 -7.74 8.70 4.85
N LEU A 20 -8.20 9.68 4.06
CA LEU A 20 -8.57 9.50 2.66
C LEU A 20 -7.34 9.15 1.78
N GLY A 21 -6.21 9.84 1.98
CA GLY A 21 -4.98 9.54 1.25
C GLY A 21 -4.43 8.14 1.56
N ILE A 22 -4.51 7.71 2.81
CA ILE A 22 -4.15 6.33 3.22
C ILE A 22 -5.10 5.32 2.56
N GLY A 23 -6.42 5.56 2.60
CA GLY A 23 -7.40 4.68 1.98
C GLY A 23 -7.21 4.55 0.46
N LEU A 24 -6.97 5.66 -0.24
CA LEU A 24 -6.68 5.64 -1.68
C LEU A 24 -5.40 4.87 -1.98
N ARG A 25 -4.33 5.07 -1.20
CA ARG A 25 -3.08 4.32 -1.36
C ARG A 25 -3.31 2.82 -1.20
N VAL A 26 -4.00 2.41 -0.13
CA VAL A 26 -4.37 1.00 0.12
C VAL A 26 -5.15 0.44 -1.07
N GLY A 27 -6.16 1.17 -1.56
CA GLY A 27 -6.94 0.76 -2.73
C GLY A 27 -6.08 0.57 -3.98
N VAL A 28 -5.18 1.51 -4.27
CA VAL A 28 -4.25 1.42 -5.42
C VAL A 28 -3.29 0.26 -5.26
N GLU A 29 -2.75 0.00 -4.07
CA GLU A 29 -1.86 -1.13 -3.81
C GLU A 29 -2.58 -2.47 -4.07
N LEU A 30 -3.83 -2.61 -3.63
CA LEU A 30 -4.61 -3.82 -3.86
C LEU A 30 -4.98 -4.02 -5.34
N VAL A 31 -5.46 -2.97 -6.00
CA VAL A 31 -5.86 -3.03 -7.42
C VAL A 31 -4.64 -3.28 -8.31
N SER A 32 -3.52 -2.59 -8.07
CA SER A 32 -2.29 -2.79 -8.83
C SER A 32 -1.74 -4.19 -8.68
N ALA A 33 -1.69 -4.73 -7.45
CA ALA A 33 -1.26 -6.11 -7.21
C ALA A 33 -2.14 -7.11 -7.97
N MET A 34 -3.47 -6.91 -7.96
CA MET A 34 -4.41 -7.76 -8.67
C MET A 34 -4.20 -7.71 -10.19
N VAL A 35 -4.16 -6.51 -10.77
CA VAL A 35 -3.95 -6.30 -12.22
C VAL A 35 -2.64 -6.95 -12.67
N VAL A 36 -1.54 -6.68 -11.97
CA VAL A 36 -0.22 -7.26 -12.29
C VAL A 36 -0.27 -8.79 -12.23
N SER A 37 -0.90 -9.36 -11.20
CA SER A 37 -0.98 -10.81 -11.05
C SER A 37 -1.80 -11.50 -12.16
N VAL A 38 -2.93 -10.90 -12.55
CA VAL A 38 -3.77 -11.41 -13.64
C VAL A 38 -3.02 -11.36 -14.96
N VAL A 39 -2.35 -10.23 -15.25
CA VAL A 39 -1.57 -10.06 -16.49
C VAL A 39 -0.46 -11.10 -16.58
N ILE A 40 0.31 -11.29 -15.49
CA ILE A 40 1.40 -12.26 -15.46
C ILE A 40 0.87 -13.69 -15.58
N GLY A 41 -0.15 -14.05 -14.79
CA GLY A 41 -0.74 -15.38 -14.80
C GLY A 41 -1.34 -15.75 -16.16
N TRP A 42 -2.07 -14.82 -16.78
CA TRP A 42 -2.62 -15.00 -18.13
C TRP A 42 -1.53 -15.15 -19.19
N TRP A 43 -0.49 -14.31 -19.13
CA TRP A 43 0.61 -14.37 -20.09
C TRP A 43 1.39 -15.69 -19.99
N LEU A 44 1.65 -16.16 -18.76
CA LEU A 44 2.31 -17.43 -18.52
C LEU A 44 1.46 -18.62 -18.97
N ASP A 45 0.15 -18.61 -18.68
CA ASP A 45 -0.75 -19.66 -19.17
C ASP A 45 -0.73 -19.74 -20.70
N ARG A 46 -0.68 -18.60 -21.39
CA ARG A 46 -0.64 -18.57 -22.86
C ARG A 46 0.68 -19.05 -23.45
N TRP A 47 1.78 -18.81 -22.76
CA TRP A 47 3.12 -19.20 -23.19
C TRP A 47 3.40 -20.69 -22.95
N LEU A 48 2.97 -21.21 -21.80
CA LEU A 48 3.20 -22.60 -21.40
C LEU A 48 2.11 -23.56 -21.90
N GLY A 49 1.03 -23.03 -22.49
CA GLY A 49 -0.11 -23.83 -22.93
C GLY A 49 -0.84 -24.51 -21.78
N THR A 50 -0.65 -24.03 -20.54
CA THR A 50 -1.33 -24.56 -19.38
C THR A 50 -2.81 -24.16 -19.43
N ARG A 51 -3.67 -25.05 -18.91
CA ARG A 51 -5.03 -24.68 -18.48
C ARG A 51 -4.93 -23.51 -17.48
N PRO A 52 -6.01 -22.74 -17.17
CA PRO A 52 -5.97 -21.49 -16.39
C PRO A 52 -5.60 -21.68 -14.89
N ILE A 53 -4.50 -22.38 -14.65
CA ILE A 53 -3.97 -22.85 -13.38
C ILE A 53 -2.95 -21.82 -12.91
N LEU A 54 -2.07 -21.34 -13.78
CA LEU A 54 -1.09 -20.31 -13.38
C LEU A 54 -1.82 -19.01 -13.10
N LEU A 55 -2.81 -18.63 -13.91
CA LEU A 55 -3.69 -17.51 -13.60
C LEU A 55 -4.34 -17.66 -12.22
N ALA A 56 -4.93 -18.81 -11.90
CA ALA A 56 -5.54 -19.03 -10.59
C ALA A 56 -4.52 -18.90 -9.44
N VAL A 57 -3.34 -19.52 -9.58
CA VAL A 57 -2.26 -19.43 -8.58
C VAL A 57 -1.76 -18.00 -8.42
N PHE A 58 -1.49 -17.29 -9.52
CA PHE A 58 -0.99 -15.92 -9.50
C PHE A 58 -2.02 -14.95 -8.91
N VAL A 59 -3.30 -15.11 -9.20
CA VAL A 59 -4.37 -14.29 -8.60
C VAL A 59 -4.40 -14.47 -7.08
N LEU A 60 -4.31 -15.71 -6.59
CA LEU A 60 -4.21 -15.98 -5.15
C LEU A 60 -2.95 -15.36 -4.55
N LEU A 61 -1.81 -15.51 -5.22
CA LEU A 61 -0.54 -14.93 -4.78
C LEU A 61 -0.57 -13.40 -4.75
N GLY A 62 -1.13 -12.78 -5.80
CA GLY A 62 -1.28 -11.33 -5.93
C GLY A 62 -2.21 -10.76 -4.88
N GLY A 63 -3.33 -11.43 -4.61
CA GLY A 63 -4.23 -11.09 -3.52
C GLY A 63 -3.53 -11.16 -2.15
N ALA A 64 -2.82 -12.26 -1.88
CA ALA A 64 -2.06 -12.42 -0.64
C ALA A 64 -0.95 -11.36 -0.49
N ALA A 65 -0.22 -11.06 -1.57
CA ALA A 65 0.82 -10.03 -1.59
C ALA A 65 0.24 -8.62 -1.37
N GLY A 66 -0.89 -8.30 -2.02
CA GLY A 66 -1.58 -7.03 -1.84
C GLY A 66 -2.05 -6.84 -0.39
N VAL A 67 -2.68 -7.86 0.20
CA VAL A 67 -3.07 -7.85 1.61
C VAL A 67 -1.83 -7.70 2.51
N ALA A 68 -0.78 -8.48 2.28
CA ALA A 68 0.45 -8.38 3.07
C ALA A 68 1.11 -6.98 2.99
N ASN A 69 1.02 -6.31 1.84
CA ASN A 69 1.52 -4.95 1.67
C ASN A 69 0.71 -3.94 2.50
N VAL A 70 -0.61 -4.06 2.47
CA VAL A 70 -1.51 -3.23 3.28
C VAL A 70 -1.24 -3.46 4.77
N TRP A 71 -1.15 -4.71 5.21
CA TRP A 71 -0.82 -5.04 6.60
C TRP A 71 0.54 -4.49 7.04
N ARG A 72 1.51 -4.32 6.15
CA ARG A 72 2.78 -3.61 6.47
C ARG A 72 2.60 -2.11 6.58
N LEU A 73 1.66 -1.53 5.82
CA LEU A 73 1.35 -0.10 5.85
C LEU A 73 0.60 0.31 7.12
N ILE A 74 -0.32 -0.54 7.60
CA ILE A 74 -1.15 -0.26 8.78
C ILE A 74 -0.76 -1.04 10.04
N GLY A 75 0.10 -2.05 9.90
CA GLY A 75 0.47 -2.93 11.00
C GLY A 75 1.32 -2.20 12.04
N PRO A 76 1.15 -2.53 13.34
CA PRO A 76 1.91 -1.90 14.40
C PRO A 76 3.40 -2.17 14.18
N GLY A 77 4.11 -1.14 13.71
CA GLY A 77 5.56 -1.11 13.74
C GLY A 77 5.97 -1.37 15.18
N ARG A 78 6.80 -2.41 15.38
CA ARG A 78 7.37 -2.83 16.66
C ARG A 78 7.49 -1.66 17.63
N GLN A 79 6.70 -1.68 18.71
CA GLN A 79 6.96 -0.84 19.87
C GLN A 79 8.40 -1.09 20.31
N PRO A 80 9.27 -0.06 20.40
CA PRO A 80 10.54 -0.22 21.07
C PRO A 80 10.25 -0.60 22.54
N PRO A 81 10.75 -1.74 23.04
CA PRO A 81 10.76 -1.98 24.48
C PRO A 81 11.76 -1.01 25.10
N GLY A 82 11.25 -0.03 25.84
CA GLY A 82 12.07 0.98 26.51
C GLY A 82 11.28 1.66 27.61
N GLY A 83 10.88 0.89 28.62
CA GLY A 83 10.63 1.44 29.94
C GLY A 83 11.96 1.56 30.69
N THR A 84 12.35 2.79 31.01
CA THR A 84 13.05 3.23 32.22
C THR A 84 12.82 4.71 32.38
#